data_AF-A0A5K0YCC5-F1
#
_entry.id   AF-A0A5K0YCC5-F1
#
_cell.length_a   1.000
_cell.length_b   1.000
_cell.length_c   1.000
_cell.angle_alpha   90.00
_cell.angle_beta   90.00
_cell.angle_gamma   90.00
#
_symmetry.space_group_name_H-M   'P 1'
#
loop_
_entity.id
_entity.type
_entity.pdbx_description
1 polymer ?
#
loop_
_entity_poly.entity_id
_entity_poly.type
_entity_poly.pdbx_seq_one_letter_code
_entity_poly.pdbx_strand_id
1 'polypeptide(L)' 'LGIINGFCQLVDPDGLRRDLRHLKSLNVDGVVVDCWWGIVEGWPQNYQWSGYRDLFNIVREVKLKLQ' A
#
# COMPACT_ATOMS: atom_id res chain seq x y z
N LEU A 1 4.15 -13.13 2.16
CA LEU A 1 3.09 -12.40 2.89
C LEU A 1 3.15 -10.95 2.41
N GLY A 2 2.18 -10.54 1.60
CA GLY A 2 2.13 -9.17 1.06
C GLY A 2 1.61 -8.18 2.10
N ILE A 3 1.91 -6.89 1.90
CA ILE A 3 1.36 -5.77 2.69
C ILE A 3 -0.18 -5.76 2.61
N ILE A 4 -0.73 -6.18 1.46
CA ILE A 4 -2.16 -6.37 1.23
C ILE A 4 -2.44 -7.88 1.11
N ASN A 5 -3.48 -8.35 1.80
CA ASN A 5 -3.91 -9.75 1.75
C ASN A 5 -4.82 -10.04 0.54
N GLY A 6 -5.18 -11.32 0.34
CA GLY A 6 -6.05 -11.74 -0.77
C GLY A 6 -7.48 -11.21 -0.74
N PHE A 7 -7.88 -10.53 0.33
CA PHE A 7 -9.18 -9.87 0.47
C PHE A 7 -9.10 -8.35 0.22
N CYS A 8 -7.97 -7.88 -0.32
CA CYS A 8 -7.68 -6.47 -0.51
C CYS A 8 -7.72 -5.66 0.80
N GLN A 9 -7.20 -6.22 1.89
CA GLN A 9 -7.07 -5.53 3.17
C GLN A 9 -5.60 -5.33 3.53
N LEU A 10 -5.28 -4.16 4.08
CA LEU A 10 -3.97 -3.83 4.60
C LEU A 10 -3.72 -4.56 5.93
N VAL A 11 -2.67 -5.38 6.01
CA VAL A 11 -2.47 -6.31 7.14
C VAL A 11 -1.93 -5.62 8.40
N ASP A 12 -0.98 -4.68 8.25
CA ASP A 12 -0.38 -3.95 9.36
C ASP A 12 -0.13 -2.47 8.98
N PRO A 13 -1.15 -1.60 9.13
CA PRO A 13 -1.02 -0.19 8.80
C PRO A 13 0.03 0.55 9.63
N ASP A 14 0.14 0.22 10.93
CA ASP A 14 1.02 0.93 11.87
C ASP A 14 2.49 0.55 11.65
N GLY A 15 2.76 -0.74 11.44
CA GLY A 15 4.09 -1.23 11.06
C GLY A 15 4.56 -0.60 9.75
N LEU A 16 3.72 -0.63 8.72
CA LEU A 16 4.01 0.02 7.44
C LEU A 16 4.32 1.51 7.62
N ARG A 17 3.52 2.23 8.41
CA ARG A 17 3.72 3.66 8.66
C ARG A 17 5.06 3.95 9.35
N ARG A 18 5.45 3.11 10.31
CA ARG A 18 6.74 3.21 11.00
C ARG A 18 7.89 3.01 10.01
N ASP A 19 7.79 1.98 9.17
CA ASP A 19 8.84 1.63 8.21
C ASP A 19 8.99 2.71 7.12
N LEU A 20 7.87 3.22 6.59
CA LEU A 20 7.90 4.32 5.61
C LEU A 20 8.48 5.61 6.21
N ARG A 21 8.18 5.93 7.48
CA ARG A 21 8.81 7.08 8.15
C ARG A 21 10.30 6.89 8.31
N HIS A 22 10.73 5.66 8.59
CA HIS A 22 12.16 5.34 8.67
C HIS A 22 12.84 5.54 7.30
N LEU A 23 12.26 5.04 6.21
CA LEU A 23 12.75 5.30 4.85
C LEU A 23 12.81 6.79 4.52
N LYS A 24 11.78 7.55 4.91
CA LYS A 24 11.77 9.00 4.72
C LYS A 24 12.91 9.69 5.48
N SER A 25 13.24 9.23 6.68
CA SER A 25 14.37 9.76 7.47
C SER A 25 15.73 9.52 6.82
N LEU A 26 15.82 8.52 5.93
CA LEU A 26 16.98 8.21 5.12
C LEU A 26 17.00 8.98 3.79
N ASN A 27 16.15 10.00 3.63
CA ASN A 27 15.99 10.81 2.41
C ASN A 27 15.58 10.01 1.16
N VAL A 28 14.87 8.90 1.31
CA VAL A 28 14.26 8.20 0.17
C VAL A 28 13.18 9.07 -0.47
N ASP A 29 13.17 9.12 -1.82
CA ASP A 29 12.21 9.92 -2.60
C ASP A 29 10.82 9.31 -2.67
N GLY A 30 10.71 7.99 -2.72
CA GLY A 30 9.45 7.29 -2.94
C GLY A 30 9.54 5.77 -2.82
N VAL A 31 8.40 5.12 -2.99
CA VAL A 31 8.24 3.66 -2.98
C VAL A 31 7.49 3.20 -4.22
N VAL A 32 7.76 1.96 -4.64
CA VAL A 32 7.07 1.28 -5.73
C VAL A 32 6.14 0.23 -5.14
N VAL A 33 4.91 0.11 -5.63
CA VAL A 33 3.94 -0.87 -5.16
C VAL A 33 3.25 -1.61 -6.30
N ASP A 34 3.32 -2.94 -6.28
CA ASP A 34 2.57 -3.77 -7.22
C ASP A 34 1.06 -3.79 -6.90
N CYS A 35 0.26 -3.35 -7.88
CA CYS A 35 -1.19 -3.47 -7.86
C CYS A 35 -1.62 -4.79 -8.51
N TRP A 36 -1.83 -5.81 -7.69
CA TRP A 36 -2.13 -7.16 -8.15
C TRP A 36 -3.57 -7.27 -8.64
N TRP A 37 -3.73 -7.57 -9.93
CA TRP A 37 -5.06 -7.77 -10.54
C TRP A 37 -5.90 -8.80 -9.79
N GLY A 38 -5.33 -9.95 -9.40
CA GLY A 38 -6.07 -10.99 -8.67
C GLY A 38 -6.51 -10.62 -7.25
N ILE A 39 -5.96 -9.54 -6.67
CA ILE A 39 -6.43 -8.99 -5.38
C ILE A 39 -7.54 -7.95 -5.63
N VAL A 40 -7.36 -7.13 -6.66
CA VAL A 40 -8.28 -6.04 -7.00
C VAL A 40 -9.55 -6.57 -7.64
N GLU A 41 -9.46 -7.50 -8.58
CA GLU A 41 -10.59 -8.07 -9.33
C GLU A 41 -10.65 -9.59 -9.07
N GLY A 42 -11.00 -9.97 -7.84
CA GLY A 42 -11.20 -11.37 -7.48
C GLY A 42 -12.43 -12.01 -8.17
N TRP A 43 -13.36 -11.18 -8.64
CA TRP A 43 -14.55 -11.58 -9.40
C TRP A 43 -14.77 -10.63 -10.59
N PRO A 44 -15.31 -11.12 -11.72
CA PRO A 44 -15.49 -10.29 -12.92
C PRO A 44 -16.25 -8.99 -12.61
N GLN A 45 -15.68 -7.85 -13.02
CA GLN A 45 -16.22 -6.51 -12.84
C GLN A 45 -16.41 -6.06 -11.37
N ASN A 46 -15.90 -6.80 -10.39
CA ASN A 46 -15.92 -6.42 -8.99
C ASN A 46 -14.54 -5.95 -8.53
N TYR A 47 -14.33 -4.64 -8.55
CA TYR A 47 -13.05 -4.01 -8.22
C TYR A 47 -13.01 -3.58 -6.76
N GLN A 48 -12.18 -4.25 -5.96
CA GLN A 48 -11.86 -3.86 -4.60
C GLN A 48 -10.51 -3.15 -4.52
N TRP A 49 -10.53 -1.93 -4.00
CA TRP A 49 -9.34 -1.06 -3.90
C TRP A 49 -9.09 -0.56 -2.47
N SER A 50 -9.86 -1.01 -1.48
CA SER A 50 -9.81 -0.50 -0.10
C SER A 50 -8.40 -0.58 0.50
N GLY A 51 -7.78 -1.77 0.55
CA GLY A 51 -6.42 -1.93 1.06
C GLY A 51 -5.36 -1.13 0.31
N TYR A 52 -5.48 -1.00 -1.02
CA TYR A 52 -4.58 -0.15 -1.82
C TYR A 52 -4.78 1.34 -1.52
N ARG A 53 -6.03 1.78 -1.34
CA ARG A 53 -6.34 3.16 -0.94
C ARG A 53 -5.74 3.48 0.44
N ASP A 54 -5.86 2.57 1.39
CA ASP A 54 -5.27 2.74 2.72
C ASP A 54 -3.74 2.85 2.65
N LEU A 55 -3.10 1.96 1.88
CA LEU A 55 -1.67 2.01 1.60
C LEU A 55 -1.25 3.35 0.98
N PHE A 56 -1.96 3.82 -0.05
CA PHE A 56 -1.63 5.07 -0.73
C PHE A 56 -1.84 6.30 0.17
N ASN A 57 -2.85 6.26 1.03
CA ASN A 57 -3.08 7.31 2.02
C ASN A 57 -1.90 7.39 3.00
N ILE A 58 -1.41 6.26 3.50
CA ILE A 58 -0.24 6.24 4.40
C ILE A 58 1.01 6.77 3.68
N VAL A 59 1.30 6.32 2.45
CA VAL A 59 2.45 6.80 1.67
C VAL A 59 2.37 8.32 1.47
N ARG A 60 1.19 8.84 1.14
CA ARG A 60 0.94 10.28 0.99
C ARG A 60 1.17 11.04 2.30
N GLU A 61 0.70 10.52 3.43
CA GLU A 61 0.87 11.15 4.74
C GLU A 61 2.34 11.23 5.17
N VAL A 62 3.15 10.24 4.77
CA VAL A 62 4.61 10.23 5.00
C VAL A 62 5.37 11.09 3.97
N LYS A 63 4.69 11.66 2.97
CA LYS A 63 5.25 12.54 1.92
C LYS A 63 6.34 11.84 1.10
N LEU A 64 6.09 10.59 0.73
CA LEU A 64 6.87 9.83 -0.24
C LEU A 64 6.16 9.84 -1.60
N LYS A 65 6.92 9.80 -2.68
CA LYS A 65 6.37 9.55 -4.02
C LYS A 65 5.93 8.08 -4.11
N LEU A 66 4.95 7.81 -4.97
CA LEU A 66 4.45 6.46 -5.24
C LEU A 66 4.57 6.18 -6.74
N GLN A 67 5.02 4.97 -7.07
CA GLN A 67 5.03 4.42 -8.43
C GLN A 67 4.34 3.07 -8.46
#